data_AF-A0A9P6V9H0-F1
#
_entry.id   AF-A0A9P6V9H0-F1
#
_cell.length_a   1.000
_cell.length_b   1.000
_cell.length_c   1.000
_cell.angle_alpha   90.00
_cell.angle_beta   90.00
_cell.angle_gamma   90.00
#
_symmetry.space_group_name_H-M   'P 1'
#
loop_
_entity.id
_entity.type
_entity.pdbx_description
1 polymer ?
#
loop_
_entity_poly.entity_id
_entity_poly.type
_entity_poly.pdbx_seq_one_letter_code
_entity_poly.pdbx_strand_id
1 'polypeptide(L)'
;MSSCSSVMETDYWRTRQSATSLLTGLYGSNKQPPHIQLTTLPVELEFLVFNERGQCPRISQLKAQIAKTSPVLQKLYKSYALPIQDASKIINPPKVLSFDQVCVDEQAVTKALATYRNTETAEMFRDAPLSFELLKIGFGPVAAMVRKNILQVKEGVKGQAVFSLYSGHDTTLVPLLGVLDSLDMRWPPYMSNILFELWETPSSESYIRVIYNNKIVTTKSNWCDLSWCPLQTFLAHLEKFLPGEDYIEKCQALP
;
A
#
# COMPACT_ATOMS: atom_id res chain seq x y z
N MET A 1 -20.93 15.66 20.82
CA MET A 1 -20.07 14.46 20.66
C MET A 1 -18.74 14.94 20.11
N SER A 2 -17.64 14.81 20.84
CA SER A 2 -16.31 15.07 20.30
C SER A 2 -16.00 14.00 19.26
N SER A 3 -15.84 14.39 17.99
CA SER A 3 -15.40 13.48 16.93
C SER A 3 -13.94 13.11 17.19
N CYS A 4 -13.67 11.86 17.54
CA CYS A 4 -12.32 11.34 17.66
C CYS A 4 -11.77 11.08 16.24
N SER A 5 -10.53 11.47 16.00
CA SER A 5 -9.79 11.10 14.79
C SER A 5 -8.63 10.20 15.17
N SER A 6 -8.51 9.07 14.48
CA SER A 6 -7.43 8.12 14.71
C SER A 6 -6.33 8.35 13.67
N VAL A 7 -5.08 8.34 14.10
CA VAL A 7 -3.94 8.49 13.21
C VAL A 7 -2.96 7.38 13.53
N MET A 8 -2.59 6.62 12.51
CA MET A 8 -1.54 5.61 12.59
C MET A 8 -0.47 5.92 11.54
N GLU A 9 0.78 5.79 11.95
CA GLU A 9 1.93 6.04 11.08
C GLU A 9 3.00 4.99 11.32
N THR A 10 3.80 4.72 10.28
CA THR A 10 5.01 3.92 10.42
C THR A 10 6.06 4.68 11.23
N ASP A 11 6.99 3.96 11.88
CA ASP A 11 8.07 4.57 12.68
C ASP A 11 9.20 5.17 11.81
N TYR A 12 8.84 6.05 10.89
CA TYR A 12 9.77 6.84 10.10
C TYR A 12 9.45 8.33 10.26
N TRP A 13 10.49 9.14 10.49
CA TRP A 13 10.33 10.57 10.69
C TRP A 13 9.55 11.25 9.54
N ARG A 14 9.75 10.80 8.30
CA ARG A 14 9.09 11.36 7.11
C ARG A 14 7.57 11.12 7.10
N THR A 15 7.11 9.94 7.51
CA THR A 15 5.67 9.62 7.55
C THR A 15 4.97 10.33 8.70
N ARG A 16 5.63 10.47 9.85
CA ARG A 16 5.19 11.31 10.99
C ARG A 16 5.03 12.77 10.60
N GLN A 17 6.02 13.36 9.92
CA GLN A 17 5.96 14.75 9.48
C GLN A 17 4.89 14.97 8.41
N SER A 18 4.72 14.02 7.48
CA SER A 18 3.63 14.08 6.50
C SER A 18 2.25 14.04 7.17
N ALA A 19 2.05 13.13 8.15
CA ALA A 19 0.79 13.05 8.90
C ALA A 19 0.51 14.37 9.65
N THR A 20 1.50 14.85 10.40
CA THR A 20 1.42 16.12 11.14
C THR A 20 1.08 17.28 10.22
N SER A 21 1.73 17.38 9.05
CA SER A 21 1.50 18.46 8.09
C SER A 21 0.08 18.40 7.52
N LEU A 22 -0.40 17.21 7.17
CA LEU A 22 -1.77 17.01 6.68
C LEU A 22 -2.80 17.41 7.72
N LEU A 23 -2.64 16.97 8.97
CA LEU A 23 -3.57 17.28 10.07
C LEU A 23 -3.56 18.78 10.39
N THR A 24 -2.40 19.42 10.32
CA THR A 24 -2.27 20.87 10.48
C THR A 24 -3.05 21.62 9.39
N GLY A 25 -2.98 21.16 8.13
CA GLY A 25 -3.77 21.72 7.04
C GLY A 25 -5.28 21.45 7.20
N LEU A 26 -5.66 20.24 7.62
CA LEU A 26 -7.05 19.81 7.73
C LEU A 26 -7.80 20.53 8.85
N TYR A 27 -7.17 20.68 10.02
CA TYR A 27 -7.80 21.30 11.18
C TYR A 27 -7.41 22.77 11.37
N GLY A 28 -6.36 23.24 10.69
CA GLY A 28 -5.89 24.62 10.77
C GLY A 28 -5.48 25.02 12.19
N SER A 29 -5.54 26.33 12.49
CA SER A 29 -5.27 26.91 13.81
C SER A 29 -6.49 26.86 14.74
N ASN A 30 -7.25 25.76 14.71
CA ASN A 30 -8.48 25.66 15.50
C ASN A 30 -8.17 25.82 17.00
N LYS A 31 -8.97 26.62 17.71
CA LYS A 31 -8.76 26.89 19.15
C LYS A 31 -8.98 25.65 20.03
N GLN A 32 -9.72 24.65 19.51
CA GLN A 32 -9.90 23.34 20.10
C GLN A 32 -9.69 22.28 19.01
N PRO A 33 -8.45 21.85 18.75
CA PRO A 33 -8.20 20.76 17.83
C PRO A 33 -8.90 19.48 18.33
N PRO A 34 -9.34 18.59 17.42
CA PRO A 34 -9.88 17.29 17.84
C PRO A 34 -8.81 16.52 18.63
N HIS A 35 -9.26 15.65 19.54
CA HIS A 35 -8.37 14.67 20.14
C HIS A 35 -7.87 13.73 19.04
N ILE A 36 -6.59 13.82 18.73
CA ILE A 36 -5.91 12.98 17.75
C ILE A 36 -5.14 11.91 18.52
N GLN A 37 -5.55 10.66 18.36
CA GLN A 37 -4.78 9.53 18.86
C GLN A 37 -3.71 9.17 17.83
N LEU A 38 -2.44 9.43 18.17
CA LEU A 38 -1.29 9.01 17.36
C LEU A 38 -0.87 7.60 17.78
N THR A 39 -0.80 6.69 16.81
CA THR A 39 -0.37 5.32 17.01
C THR A 39 0.82 5.04 16.09
N THR A 40 1.96 4.65 16.66
CA THR A 40 3.07 4.07 15.91
C THR A 40 3.33 2.68 16.47
N LEU A 41 3.61 1.72 15.58
CA LEU A 41 4.08 0.40 15.98
C LEU A 41 5.61 0.33 15.85
N PRO A 42 6.28 -0.47 16.72
CA PRO A 42 7.68 -0.79 16.51
C PRO A 42 7.85 -1.63 15.23
N VAL A 43 9.04 -1.60 14.64
CA VAL A 43 9.30 -2.23 13.32
C VAL A 43 8.98 -3.73 13.30
N GLU A 44 9.13 -4.41 14.43
CA GLU A 44 8.84 -5.83 14.61
C GLU A 44 7.33 -6.15 14.56
N LEU A 45 6.47 -5.15 14.77
CA LEU A 45 5.01 -5.29 14.75
C LEU A 45 4.35 -4.51 13.59
N GLU A 46 5.15 -3.82 12.79
CA GLU A 46 4.66 -3.02 11.69
C GLU A 46 3.99 -3.91 10.64
N PHE A 47 2.78 -3.50 10.21
CA PHE A 47 1.99 -4.21 9.22
C PHE A 47 1.50 -3.30 8.09
N LEU A 48 1.68 -1.98 8.17
CA LEU A 48 1.45 -1.05 7.06
C LEU A 48 2.48 -1.20 5.93
N VAL A 49 3.55 -1.95 6.16
CA VAL A 49 4.50 -2.38 5.13
C VAL A 49 4.77 -3.87 5.24
N PHE A 50 5.31 -4.47 4.18
CA PHE A 50 5.79 -5.84 4.23
C PHE A 50 6.89 -6.00 5.30
N ASN A 51 6.56 -6.70 6.38
CA ASN A 51 7.49 -6.96 7.48
C ASN A 51 8.40 -8.17 7.19
N GLU A 52 9.28 -8.01 6.21
CA GLU A 52 10.17 -9.07 5.71
C GLU A 52 11.26 -9.50 6.71
N ARG A 53 11.69 -8.57 7.58
CA ARG A 53 12.77 -8.81 8.54
C ARG A 53 12.26 -9.24 9.93
N GLY A 54 10.95 -9.24 10.13
CA GLY A 54 10.28 -9.54 11.41
C GLY A 54 9.26 -10.66 11.27
N GLN A 55 7.97 -10.32 11.36
CA GLN A 55 6.86 -11.26 11.62
C GLN A 55 6.66 -12.37 10.59
N CYS A 56 7.14 -12.20 9.35
CA CYS A 56 6.74 -13.09 8.26
C CYS A 56 7.83 -13.27 7.19
N PRO A 57 8.86 -14.09 7.46
CA PRO A 57 9.95 -14.37 6.52
C PRO A 57 9.49 -14.96 5.18
N ARG A 58 8.34 -15.64 5.14
CA ARG A 58 7.78 -16.18 3.89
C ARG A 58 7.49 -15.12 2.83
N ILE A 59 7.26 -13.86 3.22
CA ILE A 59 7.05 -12.75 2.28
C ILE A 59 8.23 -12.64 1.31
N SER A 60 9.47 -12.67 1.83
CA SER A 60 10.68 -12.58 1.00
C SER A 60 10.83 -13.82 0.10
N GLN A 61 10.44 -15.01 0.57
CA GLN A 61 10.43 -16.23 -0.23
C GLN A 61 9.46 -16.13 -1.40
N LEU A 62 8.22 -15.66 -1.15
CA LEU A 62 7.20 -15.48 -2.19
C LEU A 62 7.62 -14.44 -3.22
N LYS A 63 8.16 -13.29 -2.78
CA LYS A 63 8.70 -12.27 -3.70
C LYS A 63 9.84 -12.83 -4.57
N ALA A 64 10.77 -13.57 -3.97
CA ALA A 64 11.86 -14.22 -4.70
C ALA A 64 11.34 -15.28 -5.68
N GLN A 65 10.33 -16.05 -5.29
CA GLN A 65 9.70 -17.04 -6.15
C GLN A 65 8.99 -16.37 -7.34
N ILE A 66 8.19 -15.34 -7.10
CA ILE A 66 7.52 -14.55 -8.15
C ILE A 66 8.55 -13.96 -9.12
N ALA A 67 9.61 -13.34 -8.61
CA ALA A 67 10.72 -12.83 -9.40
C ALA A 67 11.39 -13.91 -10.26
N LYS A 68 11.51 -15.13 -9.72
CA LYS A 68 12.10 -16.28 -10.42
C LYS A 68 11.15 -16.94 -11.41
N THR A 69 9.84 -16.94 -11.19
CA THR A 69 8.89 -17.68 -12.05
C THR A 69 8.19 -16.82 -13.08
N SER A 70 8.01 -15.52 -12.82
CA SER A 70 7.32 -14.60 -13.75
C SER A 70 8.18 -14.33 -14.99
N PRO A 71 7.73 -14.68 -16.21
CA PRO A 71 8.44 -14.34 -17.44
C PRO A 71 8.55 -12.82 -17.63
N VAL A 72 7.55 -12.06 -17.15
CA VAL A 72 7.51 -10.60 -17.22
C VAL A 72 8.62 -10.01 -16.35
N LEU A 73 8.70 -10.42 -15.07
CA LEU A 73 9.77 -9.93 -14.18
C LEU A 73 11.15 -10.41 -14.62
N GLN A 74 11.29 -11.66 -15.08
CA GLN A 74 12.57 -12.14 -15.60
C GLN A 74 13.04 -11.29 -16.79
N LYS A 75 12.15 -10.98 -17.73
CA LYS A 75 12.47 -10.13 -18.88
C LYS A 75 12.85 -8.74 -18.42
N LEU A 76 12.08 -8.16 -17.49
CA LEU A 76 12.30 -6.84 -16.91
C LEU A 76 13.67 -6.76 -16.21
N TYR A 77 13.97 -7.70 -15.32
CA TYR A 77 15.23 -7.73 -14.58
C TYR A 77 16.43 -7.98 -15.50
N LYS A 78 16.29 -8.79 -16.56
CA LYS A 78 17.35 -8.96 -17.57
C LYS A 78 17.58 -7.70 -18.40
N SER A 79 16.53 -7.00 -18.83
CA SER A 79 16.66 -5.79 -19.65
C SER A 79 17.23 -4.60 -18.88
N TYR A 80 16.97 -4.52 -17.58
CA TYR A 80 17.41 -3.40 -16.73
C TYR A 80 18.63 -3.71 -15.85
N ALA A 81 19.03 -4.99 -15.69
CA ALA A 81 20.31 -5.34 -15.08
C ALA A 81 21.49 -4.71 -15.81
N LEU A 82 21.39 -4.47 -17.11
CA LEU A 82 22.42 -3.79 -17.90
C LEU A 82 22.57 -2.30 -17.46
N PRO A 83 21.52 -1.45 -17.50
CA PRO A 83 21.57 -0.09 -16.97
C PRO A 83 21.88 0.03 -15.46
N ILE A 84 21.40 -0.88 -14.61
CA ILE A 84 21.64 -0.82 -13.16
C ILE A 84 23.06 -1.29 -12.81
N GLN A 85 23.62 -2.28 -13.51
CA GLN A 85 25.04 -2.61 -13.36
C GLN A 85 25.91 -1.42 -13.75
N ASP A 86 25.57 -0.72 -14.83
CA ASP A 86 26.29 0.48 -15.25
C ASP A 86 26.08 1.66 -14.28
N ALA A 87 24.88 1.84 -13.72
CA ALA A 87 24.62 2.81 -12.65
C ALA A 87 25.29 2.45 -11.31
N SER A 88 25.41 1.17 -10.97
CA SER A 88 26.05 0.70 -9.73
C SER A 88 27.57 0.88 -9.77
N LYS A 89 28.18 0.81 -10.95
CA LYS A 89 29.59 1.22 -11.17
C LYS A 89 29.81 2.71 -10.95
N ILE A 90 28.77 3.54 -11.13
CA ILE A 90 28.78 4.98 -10.84
C ILE A 90 28.56 5.24 -9.34
N ILE A 91 27.66 4.48 -8.70
CA ILE A 91 27.27 4.70 -7.30
C ILE A 91 28.28 4.12 -6.29
N ASN A 92 29.08 3.13 -6.69
CA ASN A 92 30.18 2.62 -5.88
C ASN A 92 31.51 3.06 -6.49
N PRO A 93 32.05 4.24 -6.14
CA PRO A 93 33.21 4.76 -6.85
C PRO A 93 34.44 3.90 -6.55
N PRO A 94 35.12 3.32 -7.56
CA PRO A 94 36.56 3.12 -7.44
C PRO A 94 37.18 4.50 -7.16
N LYS A 95 38.20 4.55 -6.29
CA LYS A 95 38.86 5.77 -5.80
C LYS A 95 39.38 6.76 -6.86
N VAL A 96 39.21 6.51 -8.15
CA VAL A 96 39.53 7.42 -9.24
C VAL A 96 38.56 7.16 -10.38
N LEU A 97 37.49 7.96 -10.50
CA LEU A 97 36.75 8.10 -11.76
C LEU A 97 36.89 9.55 -12.21
N SER A 98 37.52 9.75 -13.36
CA SER A 98 37.44 11.00 -14.09
C SER A 98 35.99 11.22 -14.49
N PHE A 99 35.46 12.38 -14.13
CA PHE A 99 34.11 12.87 -14.44
C PHE A 99 33.96 13.17 -15.94
N ASP A 100 34.08 12.17 -16.81
CA ASP A 100 33.46 12.28 -18.14
C ASP A 100 31.95 12.08 -17.93
N GLN A 101 31.28 13.20 -17.70
CA GLN A 101 29.85 13.32 -17.42
C GLN A 101 29.02 12.66 -18.54
N VAL A 102 28.58 11.44 -18.31
CA VAL A 102 27.42 10.91 -19.04
C VAL A 102 26.18 11.62 -18.48
N CYS A 103 25.81 12.74 -19.10
CA CYS A 103 24.56 13.42 -18.81
C CYS A 103 23.40 12.52 -19.26
N VAL A 104 22.66 11.94 -18.31
CA VAL A 104 21.41 11.23 -18.59
C VAL A 104 20.26 12.23 -18.41
N ASP A 105 19.40 12.34 -19.40
CA ASP A 105 18.22 13.20 -19.35
C ASP A 105 17.28 12.78 -18.20
N GLU A 106 16.94 13.72 -17.32
CA GLU A 106 16.09 13.47 -16.15
C GLU A 106 14.71 12.93 -16.53
N GLN A 107 14.16 13.40 -17.66
CA GLN A 107 12.88 12.90 -18.16
C GLN A 107 12.99 11.47 -18.67
N ALA A 108 14.08 11.13 -19.37
CA ALA A 108 14.36 9.77 -19.80
C ALA A 108 14.53 8.82 -18.60
N VAL A 109 15.28 9.22 -17.56
CA VAL A 109 15.44 8.44 -16.31
C VAL A 109 14.09 8.25 -15.63
N THR A 110 13.32 9.33 -15.47
CA THR A 110 12.01 9.30 -14.81
C THR A 110 11.04 8.39 -15.55
N LYS A 111 11.00 8.47 -16.88
CA LYS A 111 10.15 7.62 -17.72
C LYS A 111 10.57 6.16 -17.68
N ALA A 112 11.88 5.89 -17.68
CA ALA A 112 12.42 4.53 -17.59
C ALA A 112 12.12 3.90 -16.22
N LEU A 113 12.36 4.64 -15.13
CA LEU A 113 12.04 4.19 -13.77
C LEU A 113 10.55 4.01 -13.57
N ALA A 114 9.72 4.92 -14.08
CA ALA A 114 8.27 4.77 -14.02
C ALA A 114 7.82 3.52 -14.76
N THR A 115 8.30 3.29 -15.99
CA THR A 115 7.93 2.08 -16.77
C THR A 115 8.35 0.81 -16.04
N TYR A 116 9.61 0.77 -15.56
CA TYR A 116 10.13 -0.36 -14.81
C TYR A 116 9.30 -0.64 -13.56
N ARG A 117 9.11 0.39 -12.72
CA ARG A 117 8.39 0.25 -11.46
C ARG A 117 6.93 -0.11 -11.71
N ASN A 118 6.26 0.49 -12.67
CA ASN A 118 4.86 0.19 -13.00
C ASN A 118 4.66 -1.26 -13.43
N THR A 119 5.57 -1.80 -14.26
CA THR A 119 5.52 -3.21 -14.66
C THR A 119 5.84 -4.13 -13.49
N GLU A 120 6.88 -3.81 -12.72
CA GLU A 120 7.26 -4.58 -11.53
C GLU A 120 6.13 -4.63 -10.50
N THR A 121 5.50 -3.50 -10.19
CA THR A 121 4.44 -3.41 -9.20
C THR A 121 3.17 -4.13 -9.65
N ALA A 122 2.76 -3.97 -10.90
CA ALA A 122 1.61 -4.68 -11.46
C ALA A 122 1.81 -6.19 -11.41
N GLU A 123 2.99 -6.66 -11.83
CA GLU A 123 3.28 -8.08 -11.88
C GLU A 123 3.41 -8.69 -10.48
N MET A 124 4.23 -8.09 -9.62
CA MET A 124 4.51 -8.59 -8.26
C MET A 124 3.28 -8.59 -7.35
N PHE A 125 2.40 -7.61 -7.49
CA PHE A 125 1.32 -7.38 -6.52
C PHE A 125 -0.09 -7.54 -7.12
N ARG A 126 -0.23 -7.97 -8.37
CA ARG A 126 -1.56 -8.24 -8.97
C ARG A 126 -1.55 -9.38 -9.97
N ASP A 127 -0.60 -9.39 -10.91
CA ASP A 127 -0.73 -10.21 -12.11
C ASP A 127 -0.06 -11.60 -12.00
N ALA A 128 1.02 -11.75 -11.24
CA ALA A 128 1.68 -13.04 -11.07
C ALA A 128 0.80 -14.04 -10.26
N PRO A 129 0.88 -15.35 -10.54
CA PRO A 129 0.02 -16.36 -9.88
C PRO A 129 0.11 -16.38 -8.35
N LEU A 130 1.28 -16.10 -7.79
CA LEU A 130 1.50 -16.08 -6.33
C LEU A 130 1.25 -14.70 -5.70
N SER A 131 0.89 -13.68 -6.50
CA SER A 131 0.62 -12.33 -5.98
C SER A 131 -0.53 -12.32 -4.98
N PHE A 132 -1.57 -13.12 -5.21
CA PHE A 132 -2.69 -13.25 -4.27
C PHE A 132 -2.22 -13.80 -2.91
N GLU A 133 -1.40 -14.85 -2.90
CA GLU A 133 -0.86 -15.43 -1.67
C GLU A 133 0.09 -14.45 -0.95
N LEU A 134 0.94 -13.76 -1.72
CA LEU A 134 1.80 -12.69 -1.20
C LEU A 134 1.00 -11.59 -0.51
N LEU A 135 -0.07 -11.11 -1.15
CA LEU A 135 -0.94 -10.07 -0.58
C LEU A 135 -1.73 -10.57 0.62
N LYS A 136 -2.23 -11.80 0.59
CA LYS A 136 -2.95 -12.39 1.73
C LYS A 136 -2.06 -12.46 2.97
N ILE A 137 -0.81 -12.87 2.81
CA ILE A 137 0.12 -13.02 3.92
C ILE A 137 0.72 -11.66 4.35
N GLY A 138 1.10 -10.82 3.40
CA GLY A 138 1.77 -9.56 3.72
C GLY A 138 0.83 -8.39 4.03
N PHE A 139 -0.33 -8.34 3.40
CA PHE A 139 -1.30 -7.23 3.50
C PHE A 139 -2.69 -7.65 4.00
N GLY A 140 -2.87 -8.93 4.34
CA GLY A 140 -4.05 -9.41 5.06
C GLY A 140 -4.33 -8.65 6.35
N PRO A 141 -3.34 -8.31 7.21
CA PRO A 141 -3.55 -7.47 8.38
C PRO A 141 -4.10 -6.08 8.05
N VAL A 142 -3.64 -5.45 6.96
CA VAL A 142 -4.18 -4.15 6.49
C VAL A 142 -5.61 -4.31 5.99
N ALA A 143 -5.92 -5.37 5.23
CA ALA A 143 -7.28 -5.67 4.80
C ALA A 143 -8.22 -5.91 6.01
N ALA A 144 -7.74 -6.63 7.02
CA ALA A 144 -8.45 -6.87 8.28
C ALA A 144 -8.73 -5.58 9.03
N MET A 145 -7.75 -4.67 9.10
CA MET A 145 -7.88 -3.36 9.71
C MET A 145 -8.93 -2.50 8.99
N VAL A 146 -8.85 -2.39 7.66
CA VAL A 146 -9.84 -1.62 6.87
C VAL A 146 -11.24 -2.18 7.09
N ARG A 147 -11.41 -3.51 6.99
CA ARG A 147 -12.68 -4.21 7.24
C ARG A 147 -13.21 -3.93 8.65
N LYS A 148 -12.37 -4.06 9.67
CA LYS A 148 -12.73 -3.82 11.08
C LYS A 148 -13.22 -2.38 11.29
N ASN A 149 -12.50 -1.39 10.77
CA ASN A 149 -12.88 0.02 10.93
C ASN A 149 -14.26 0.30 10.32
N ILE A 150 -14.52 -0.22 9.12
CA ILE A 150 -15.81 -0.06 8.43
C ILE A 150 -16.94 -0.68 9.25
N LEU A 151 -16.75 -1.92 9.73
CA LEU A 151 -17.76 -2.63 10.53
C LEU A 151 -18.04 -1.93 11.86
N GLN A 152 -17.01 -1.46 12.58
CA GLN A 152 -17.19 -0.75 13.84
C GLN A 152 -18.00 0.55 13.69
N VAL A 153 -17.80 1.27 12.57
CA VAL A 153 -18.63 2.45 12.25
C VAL A 153 -20.07 2.02 11.94
N LYS A 154 -20.26 0.97 11.13
CA LYS A 154 -21.59 0.47 10.76
C LYS A 154 -22.39 -0.04 11.97
N GLU A 155 -21.73 -0.67 12.94
CA GLU A 155 -22.31 -1.19 14.18
C GLU A 155 -22.56 -0.10 15.23
N GLY A 156 -22.11 1.14 14.99
CA GLY A 156 -22.30 2.25 15.91
C GLY A 156 -21.48 2.12 17.20
N VAL A 157 -20.31 1.47 17.14
CA VAL A 157 -19.42 1.30 18.30
C VAL A 157 -19.05 2.68 18.87
N LYS A 158 -19.35 2.91 20.16
CA LYS A 158 -19.06 4.19 20.82
C LYS A 158 -17.56 4.47 20.84
N GLY A 159 -17.19 5.71 20.53
CA GLY A 159 -15.80 6.15 20.51
C GLY A 159 -15.04 5.82 19.22
N GLN A 160 -15.69 5.18 18.23
CA GLN A 160 -15.09 4.93 16.94
C GLN A 160 -14.76 6.25 16.21
N ALA A 161 -13.57 6.30 15.62
CA ALA A 161 -13.13 7.47 14.90
C ALA A 161 -13.95 7.67 13.60
N VAL A 162 -14.46 8.88 13.39
CA VAL A 162 -15.18 9.25 12.15
C VAL A 162 -14.21 9.38 10.97
N PHE A 163 -12.93 9.64 11.27
CA PHE A 163 -11.85 9.74 10.31
C PHE A 163 -10.63 8.99 10.86
N SER A 164 -10.04 8.13 10.03
CA SER A 164 -8.79 7.43 10.33
C SER A 164 -7.75 7.72 9.26
N LEU A 165 -6.58 8.21 9.67
CA LEU A 165 -5.44 8.47 8.78
C LEU A 165 -4.37 7.40 8.97
N TYR A 166 -3.91 6.83 7.86
CA TYR A 166 -2.79 5.88 7.84
C TYR A 166 -1.64 6.47 7.00
N SER A 167 -0.57 6.90 7.65
CA SER A 167 0.61 7.47 7.00
C SER A 167 1.67 6.40 6.78
N GLY A 168 1.79 5.95 5.54
CA GLY A 168 2.68 4.86 5.13
C GLY A 168 3.59 5.24 3.96
N HIS A 169 3.86 4.27 3.11
CA HIS A 169 4.82 4.37 2.02
C HIS A 169 4.18 4.04 0.66
N ASP A 170 4.93 4.24 -0.42
CA ASP A 170 4.63 3.63 -1.72
C ASP A 170 4.49 2.10 -1.60
N THR A 171 5.33 1.47 -0.79
CA THR A 171 5.25 0.05 -0.42
C THR A 171 4.06 -0.31 0.47
N THR A 172 3.29 0.68 0.94
CA THR A 172 1.95 0.49 1.54
C THR A 172 0.86 0.56 0.48
N LEU A 173 0.91 1.59 -0.37
CA LEU A 173 -0.15 1.86 -1.34
C LEU A 173 -0.19 0.83 -2.47
N VAL A 174 0.96 0.44 -3.04
CA VAL A 174 1.01 -0.52 -4.15
C VAL A 174 0.33 -1.86 -3.82
N PRO A 175 0.71 -2.57 -2.73
CA PRO A 175 0.04 -3.83 -2.40
C PRO A 175 -1.43 -3.63 -2.01
N LEU A 176 -1.81 -2.48 -1.43
CA LEU A 176 -3.22 -2.17 -1.18
C LEU A 176 -4.01 -1.98 -2.49
N LEU A 177 -3.43 -1.36 -3.51
CA LEU A 177 -4.00 -1.32 -4.87
C LEU A 177 -4.12 -2.73 -5.44
N GLY A 178 -3.14 -3.60 -5.18
CA GLY A 178 -3.19 -5.02 -5.54
C GLY A 178 -4.33 -5.77 -4.84
N VAL A 179 -4.54 -5.55 -3.53
CA VAL A 179 -5.67 -6.13 -2.78
C VAL A 179 -7.01 -5.70 -3.39
N LEU A 180 -7.11 -4.46 -3.85
CA LEU A 180 -8.31 -3.94 -4.52
C LEU A 180 -8.47 -4.42 -5.97
N ASP A 181 -7.50 -5.17 -6.49
CA ASP A 181 -7.39 -5.52 -7.91
C ASP A 181 -7.45 -4.26 -8.80
N SER A 182 -6.77 -3.19 -8.40
CA SER A 182 -6.73 -1.93 -9.15
C SER A 182 -6.19 -2.14 -10.56
N LEU A 183 -6.85 -1.54 -11.55
CA LEU A 183 -6.37 -1.50 -12.92
C LEU A 183 -5.11 -0.62 -13.03
N ASP A 184 -5.09 0.51 -12.31
CA ASP A 184 -3.93 1.39 -12.21
C ASP A 184 -2.99 0.88 -11.10
N MET A 185 -1.91 0.25 -11.50
CA MET A 185 -0.84 -0.25 -10.62
C MET A 185 0.44 0.59 -10.73
N ARG A 186 0.35 1.82 -11.25
CA ARG A 186 1.52 2.68 -11.38
C ARG A 186 2.12 3.00 -10.02
N TRP A 187 3.45 3.10 -9.98
CA TRP A 187 4.19 3.41 -8.77
C TRP A 187 3.71 4.76 -8.20
N PRO A 188 3.26 4.79 -6.93
CA PRO A 188 2.65 5.98 -6.36
C PRO A 188 3.63 7.15 -6.28
N PRO A 189 3.31 8.32 -6.86
CA PRO A 189 4.08 9.54 -6.61
C PRO A 189 3.96 9.99 -5.15
N TYR A 190 4.84 10.92 -4.74
CA TYR A 190 4.74 11.57 -3.43
C TYR A 190 3.33 12.13 -3.17
N MET A 191 2.90 12.03 -1.92
CA MET A 191 1.56 12.47 -1.46
C MET A 191 0.38 11.72 -2.08
N SER A 192 0.64 10.56 -2.71
CA SER A 192 -0.44 9.68 -3.14
C SER A 192 -1.27 9.20 -1.96
N ASN A 193 -2.57 9.00 -2.19
CA ASN A 193 -3.50 8.57 -1.15
C ASN A 193 -4.60 7.68 -1.72
N ILE A 194 -5.09 6.76 -0.87
CA ILE A 194 -6.29 5.96 -1.11
C ILE A 194 -7.30 6.32 -0.02
N LEU A 195 -8.49 6.74 -0.42
CA LEU A 195 -9.60 7.04 0.47
C LEU A 195 -10.62 5.90 0.41
N PHE A 196 -11.08 5.46 1.58
CA PHE A 196 -12.22 4.57 1.73
C PHE A 196 -13.33 5.35 2.41
N GLU A 197 -14.47 5.47 1.73
CA GLU A 197 -15.62 6.22 2.25
C GLU A 197 -16.80 5.27 2.41
N LEU A 198 -17.38 5.25 3.61
CA LEU A 198 -18.61 4.53 3.91
C LEU A 198 -19.80 5.48 3.73
N TRP A 199 -20.70 5.12 2.84
CA TRP A 199 -21.92 5.86 2.52
C TRP A 199 -23.13 5.07 2.98
N GLU A 200 -24.16 5.75 3.48
CA GLU A 200 -25.47 5.17 3.78
C GLU A 200 -26.55 5.99 3.07
N THR A 201 -27.45 5.33 2.36
CA THR A 201 -28.59 5.96 1.69
C THR A 201 -29.72 6.24 2.69
N PRO A 202 -30.70 7.08 2.33
CA PRO A 202 -31.93 7.23 3.12
C PRO A 202 -32.70 5.91 3.33
N SER A 203 -32.55 4.93 2.43
CA SER A 203 -33.08 3.57 2.54
C SER A 203 -32.26 2.64 3.46
N SER A 204 -31.23 3.17 4.15
CA SER A 204 -30.32 2.41 5.01
C SER A 204 -29.45 1.37 4.27
N GLU A 205 -29.25 1.55 2.95
CA GLU A 205 -28.33 0.74 2.18
C GLU A 205 -26.92 1.33 2.29
N SER A 206 -25.92 0.46 2.51
CA SER A 206 -24.55 0.90 2.72
C SER A 206 -23.66 0.58 1.53
N TYR A 207 -22.80 1.54 1.19
CA TYR A 207 -21.88 1.46 0.06
C TYR A 207 -20.48 1.91 0.46
N ILE A 208 -19.49 1.37 -0.24
CA ILE A 208 -18.10 1.79 -0.16
C ILE A 208 -17.73 2.49 -1.46
N ARG A 209 -17.14 3.67 -1.31
CA ARG A 209 -16.44 4.36 -2.40
C ARG A 209 -14.94 4.33 -2.16
N VAL A 210 -14.17 4.04 -3.20
CA VAL A 210 -12.70 4.01 -3.14
C VAL A 210 -12.10 4.96 -4.15
N ILE A 211 -11.28 5.90 -3.67
CA ILE A 211 -10.64 6.95 -4.47
C ILE A 211 -9.13 6.82 -4.34
N TYR A 212 -8.41 6.70 -5.46
CA TYR A 212 -6.95 6.78 -5.51
C TYR A 212 -6.55 8.05 -6.27
N ASN A 213 -5.81 8.95 -5.63
CA ASN A 213 -5.34 10.20 -6.22
C ASN A 213 -6.45 10.98 -6.95
N ASN A 214 -7.55 11.21 -6.23
CA ASN A 214 -8.72 11.97 -6.71
C ASN A 214 -9.46 11.33 -7.90
N LYS A 215 -9.27 10.02 -8.13
CA LYS A 215 -9.99 9.24 -9.14
C LYS A 215 -10.59 7.99 -8.52
N ILE A 216 -11.79 7.61 -8.94
CA ILE A 216 -12.40 6.33 -8.54
C ILE A 216 -11.48 5.20 -8.98
N VAL A 217 -11.20 4.26 -8.07
CA VAL A 217 -10.41 3.07 -8.41
C VAL A 217 -11.22 2.18 -9.36
N THR A 218 -10.67 1.93 -10.54
CA THR A 218 -11.22 0.92 -11.47
C THR A 218 -10.58 -0.43 -11.17
N THR A 219 -11.37 -1.49 -11.12
CA THR A 219 -10.88 -2.85 -10.87
C THR A 219 -10.56 -3.56 -12.18
N LYS A 220 -9.50 -4.35 -12.22
CA LYS A 220 -9.08 -5.06 -13.45
C LYS A 220 -10.09 -6.15 -13.81
N SER A 221 -10.61 -6.88 -12.83
CA SER A 221 -11.58 -7.96 -13.04
C SER A 221 -13.04 -7.50 -13.05
N ASN A 222 -13.32 -6.19 -12.93
CA ASN A 222 -14.67 -5.63 -12.78
C ASN A 222 -15.50 -6.30 -11.67
N TRP A 223 -14.86 -6.67 -10.54
CA TRP A 223 -15.56 -7.37 -9.44
C TRP A 223 -16.54 -6.47 -8.67
N CYS A 224 -16.34 -5.15 -8.73
CA CYS A 224 -17.28 -4.15 -8.23
C CYS A 224 -17.06 -2.80 -8.90
N ASP A 225 -18.11 -1.97 -8.95
CA ASP A 225 -17.99 -0.54 -9.21
C ASP A 225 -17.66 0.19 -7.89
N LEU A 226 -16.41 0.60 -7.72
CA LEU A 226 -15.94 1.27 -6.51
C LEU A 226 -16.37 2.74 -6.39
N SER A 227 -17.26 3.24 -7.26
CA SER A 227 -17.96 4.50 -7.04
C SER A 227 -19.13 4.35 -6.05
N TRP A 228 -19.81 3.19 -6.09
CA TRP A 228 -20.95 2.83 -5.25
C TRP A 228 -20.97 1.31 -5.03
N CYS A 229 -19.89 0.76 -4.44
CA CYS A 229 -19.79 -0.68 -4.25
C CYS A 229 -20.65 -1.10 -3.06
N PRO A 230 -21.61 -2.04 -3.20
CA PRO A 230 -22.39 -2.50 -2.06
C PRO A 230 -21.47 -2.99 -0.94
N LEU A 231 -21.73 -2.56 0.30
CA LEU A 231 -20.84 -2.82 1.44
C LEU A 231 -20.51 -4.30 1.59
N GLN A 232 -21.51 -5.18 1.48
CA GLN A 232 -21.31 -6.63 1.62
C GLN A 232 -20.41 -7.21 0.52
N THR A 233 -20.54 -6.73 -0.72
CA THR A 233 -19.65 -7.12 -1.83
C THR A 233 -18.21 -6.72 -1.55
N PHE A 234 -18.00 -5.50 -1.04
CA PHE A 234 -16.67 -5.02 -0.69
C PHE A 234 -16.04 -5.82 0.47
N LEU A 235 -16.82 -6.08 1.53
CA LEU A 235 -16.35 -6.87 2.68
C LEU A 235 -15.99 -8.31 2.26
N ALA A 236 -16.84 -8.96 1.44
CA ALA A 236 -16.57 -10.29 0.91
C ALA A 236 -15.31 -10.35 0.03
N HIS A 237 -14.98 -9.24 -0.66
CA HIS A 237 -13.71 -9.15 -1.39
C HIS A 237 -12.51 -9.08 -0.46
N LEU A 238 -12.55 -8.23 0.57
CA LEU A 238 -11.47 -8.16 1.57
C LEU A 238 -11.28 -9.48 2.34
N GLU A 239 -12.36 -10.22 2.59
CA GLU A 239 -12.33 -11.51 3.29
C GLU A 239 -11.41 -12.54 2.64
N LYS A 240 -11.24 -12.49 1.32
CA LYS A 240 -10.32 -13.37 0.59
C LYS A 240 -8.87 -13.24 1.06
N PHE A 241 -8.49 -12.02 1.46
CA PHE A 241 -7.14 -11.66 1.89
C PHE A 241 -6.93 -11.75 3.39
N LEU A 242 -7.98 -12.02 4.18
CA LEU A 242 -7.80 -12.06 5.63
C LEU A 242 -6.85 -13.19 6.04
N PRO A 243 -5.95 -12.92 6.99
CA PRO A 243 -5.13 -13.95 7.59
C PRO A 243 -6.05 -14.89 8.37
N GLY A 244 -5.96 -16.20 8.08
CA GLY A 244 -6.69 -17.22 8.83
C GLY A 244 -6.05 -17.46 10.20
N GLU A 245 -6.62 -18.38 10.99
CA GLU A 245 -6.02 -18.80 12.27
C GLU A 245 -4.60 -19.37 12.08
N ASP A 246 -4.32 -19.89 10.89
CA ASP A 246 -3.02 -20.41 10.45
C ASP A 246 -2.04 -19.34 9.98
N TYR A 247 -2.29 -18.05 10.24
CA TYR A 247 -1.43 -16.96 9.78
C TYR A 247 0.02 -17.08 10.21
N ILE A 248 0.24 -17.37 11.50
CA ILE A 248 1.60 -17.50 12.06
C ILE A 248 2.33 -18.67 11.42
N GLU A 249 1.66 -19.82 11.25
CA GLU A 249 2.21 -20.98 10.56
C GLU A 249 2.54 -20.66 9.11
N LYS A 250 1.60 -20.02 8.39
CA LYS A 250 1.83 -19.57 7.01
C LYS A 250 2.93 -18.54 6.90
N CYS A 251 3.25 -17.80 7.95
CA CYS A 251 4.32 -16.81 7.95
C CYS A 251 5.72 -17.41 8.18
N GLN A 252 5.79 -18.64 8.70
CA GLN A 252 7.06 -19.35 8.86
C GLN A 252 7.70 -19.62 7.49
N ALA A 253 9.02 -19.54 7.45
CA ALA A 253 9.79 -19.89 6.26
C ALA A 253 9.56 -21.38 5.93
N LEU A 254 9.40 -21.70 4.65
CA LEU A 254 9.47 -23.10 4.22
C LEU A 254 10.83 -23.69 4.62
N PRO A 255 10.87 -24.95 5.13
CA PRO A 255 12.12 -25.64 5.45
C PRO A 255 13.03 -25.81 4.23
#